data_AF-A0A9E9LM36-F1
#
_entry.id   AF-A0A9E9LM36-F1
#
_cell.length_a   1.000
_cell.length_b   1.000
_cell.length_c   1.000
_cell.angle_alpha   90.00
_cell.angle_beta   90.00
_cell.angle_gamma   90.00
#
_symmetry.space_group_name_H-M   'P 1'
#
loop_
_entity.id
_entity.type
_entity.pdbx_description
1 polymer ?
#
loop_
_entity_poly.entity_id
_entity_poly.type
_entity_poly.pdbx_seq_one_letter_code
_entity_poly.pdbx_strand_id
1 'polypeptide(L)'
;MIESVFTDESGMSMEMSVIFYPSGYLQLQVADDGDDFCHVYDNPNSLAKDVSSLLDGDNAIGWYGNDPDAWLDVEKTPAIRYISMQNLPGYLKAFRNGEIDRAALWENEIAFYQALAEKRGL
;
A
#
# COMPACT_ATOMS: atom_id res chain seq x y z
N MET A 1 21.15 4.54 -6.51
CA MET A 1 21.07 5.94 -6.05
C MET A 1 20.04 6.66 -6.90
N ILE A 2 18.81 6.74 -6.40
CA ILE A 2 17.93 7.92 -6.24
C ILE A 2 16.97 7.43 -5.14
N GLU A 3 17.24 7.81 -3.89
CA GLU A 3 16.30 7.64 -2.78
C GLU A 3 15.34 8.83 -2.84
N SER A 4 14.18 8.67 -3.47
CA SER A 4 13.11 9.66 -3.35
C SER A 4 12.26 9.29 -2.14
N VAL A 5 12.68 9.75 -0.97
CA VAL A 5 11.81 9.86 0.20
C VAL A 5 10.82 10.98 -0.13
N PHE A 6 9.54 10.63 -0.30
CA PHE A 6 8.48 11.63 -0.28
C PHE A 6 8.45 12.21 1.13
N THR A 7 9.15 13.32 1.30
CA THR A 7 9.20 14.09 2.55
C THR A 7 8.28 15.26 2.30
N ASP A 8 7.21 15.40 3.09
CA ASP A 8 6.48 16.67 3.07
C ASP A 8 7.37 17.78 3.68
N GLU A 9 6.94 19.03 3.57
CA GLU A 9 7.70 20.20 3.99
C GLU A 9 7.93 20.29 5.53
N SER A 10 7.40 19.36 6.32
CA SER A 10 7.60 19.26 7.79
C SER A 10 8.77 18.36 8.21
N GLY A 11 9.32 17.55 7.29
CA GLY A 11 10.39 16.59 7.62
C GLY A 11 9.91 15.34 8.36
N MET A 12 8.59 15.10 8.45
CA MET A 12 8.01 13.89 9.02
C MET A 12 7.62 12.90 7.92
N SER A 13 8.05 11.65 8.09
CA SER A 13 7.79 10.56 7.15
C SER A 13 6.43 9.94 7.44
N MET A 14 5.45 10.12 6.55
CA MET A 14 4.21 9.36 6.59
C MET A 14 4.56 7.87 6.41
N GLU A 15 4.34 7.05 7.44
CA GLU A 15 4.63 5.61 7.38
C GLU A 15 3.43 4.87 6.84
N MET A 16 3.55 4.34 5.63
CA MET A 16 2.42 3.72 4.93
C MET A 16 2.78 2.34 4.44
N SER A 17 1.89 1.39 4.68
CA SER A 17 2.04 0.01 4.25
C SER A 17 0.77 -0.53 3.63
N VAL A 18 0.95 -1.24 2.51
CA VAL A 18 -0.08 -2.13 1.95
C VAL A 18 0.22 -3.54 2.42
N ILE A 19 -0.76 -4.16 3.07
CA ILE A 19 -0.68 -5.50 3.64
C ILE A 19 -1.60 -6.41 2.85
N PHE A 20 -1.12 -7.63 2.61
CA PHE A 20 -1.86 -8.69 1.95
C PHE A 20 -2.06 -9.82 2.94
N TYR A 21 -3.24 -10.43 2.89
CA TYR A 21 -3.57 -11.60 3.69
C TYR A 21 -3.71 -12.84 2.80
N PRO A 22 -3.36 -14.04 3.33
CA PRO A 22 -3.55 -15.29 2.60
C PRO A 22 -5.04 -15.63 2.39
N SER A 23 -5.93 -14.99 3.14
CA SER A 23 -7.38 -15.07 2.98
C SER A 23 -7.91 -14.32 1.75
N GLY A 24 -7.08 -13.53 1.08
CA GLY A 24 -7.45 -12.70 -0.07
C GLY A 24 -7.78 -11.25 0.29
N TYR A 25 -8.00 -10.93 1.56
CA TYR A 25 -8.16 -9.55 2.03
C TYR A 25 -6.86 -8.75 1.87
N LEU A 26 -7.00 -7.43 1.85
CA LEU A 26 -5.90 -6.47 1.77
C LEU A 26 -6.11 -5.40 2.83
N GLN A 27 -5.07 -4.70 3.24
CA GLN A 27 -5.19 -3.61 4.19
C GLN A 27 -4.24 -2.47 3.85
N LEU A 28 -4.71 -1.25 4.07
CA LEU A 28 -3.90 -0.05 4.04
C LEU A 28 -3.72 0.43 5.47
N GLN A 29 -2.48 0.64 5.90
CA GLN A 29 -2.13 1.36 7.11
C GLN A 29 -1.36 2.61 6.74
N VAL A 30 -1.71 3.73 7.35
CA VAL A 30 -1.04 5.02 7.19
C VAL A 30 -0.91 5.62 8.57
N ALA A 31 0.33 5.90 8.95
CA ALA A 31 0.66 6.66 10.14
C ALA A 31 0.96 8.09 9.71
N ASP A 32 0.20 9.02 10.28
CA ASP A 32 0.38 10.45 10.10
C ASP A 32 0.28 11.10 11.48
N ASP A 33 1.06 12.16 11.71
CA ASP A 33 1.42 12.74 13.01
C ASP A 33 0.27 13.16 13.97
N GLY A 34 -0.98 12.99 13.54
CA GLY A 34 -2.17 13.03 14.38
C GLY A 34 -3.34 12.15 13.93
N ASP A 35 -3.27 11.50 12.76
CA ASP A 35 -4.39 10.83 12.10
C ASP A 35 -3.97 9.47 11.48
N ASP A 36 -3.57 8.54 12.35
CA ASP A 36 -3.36 7.14 11.96
C ASP A 36 -4.66 6.53 11.45
N PHE A 37 -4.61 5.89 10.28
CA PHE A 37 -5.74 5.14 9.77
C PHE A 37 -5.35 3.75 9.27
N CYS A 38 -6.28 2.83 9.47
CA CYS A 38 -6.19 1.47 8.97
C CYS A 38 -7.53 1.08 8.34
N HIS A 39 -7.50 0.53 7.13
CA HIS A 39 -8.69 0.03 6.47
C HIS A 39 -8.43 -1.31 5.77
N VAL A 40 -9.36 -2.26 5.95
CA VAL A 40 -9.32 -3.59 5.33
C VAL A 40 -10.24 -3.60 4.11
N TYR A 41 -9.72 -4.09 2.99
CA TYR A 41 -10.39 -4.17 1.70
C TYR A 41 -10.61 -5.63 1.32
N ASP A 42 -11.80 -5.91 0.80
CA ASP A 42 -12.15 -7.18 0.13
C ASP A 42 -11.96 -7.11 -1.40
N ASN A 43 -11.69 -5.91 -1.93
CA ASN A 43 -11.54 -5.65 -3.36
C ASN A 43 -10.21 -4.91 -3.66
N PRO A 44 -9.28 -5.54 -4.39
CA PRO A 44 -8.01 -4.94 -4.78
C PRO A 44 -8.15 -3.61 -5.55
N ASN A 45 -9.23 -3.43 -6.33
CA ASN A 45 -9.46 -2.21 -7.10
C ASN A 45 -9.79 -1.00 -6.23
N SER A 46 -10.51 -1.24 -5.12
CA SER A 46 -10.85 -0.20 -4.14
C SER A 46 -9.58 0.26 -3.43
N LEU A 47 -8.77 -0.68 -2.94
CA LEU A 47 -7.47 -0.36 -2.35
C LEU A 47 -6.55 0.37 -3.35
N ALA A 48 -6.44 -0.12 -4.58
CA ALA A 48 -5.60 0.52 -5.60
C ALA A 48 -6.05 1.95 -5.93
N LYS A 49 -7.36 2.26 -5.81
CA LYS A 49 -7.87 3.62 -5.97
C LYS A 49 -7.33 4.52 -4.87
N ASP A 50 -7.48 4.10 -3.62
CA ASP A 50 -7.09 4.90 -2.46
C ASP A 50 -5.58 5.09 -2.39
N VAL A 51 -4.81 4.03 -2.67
CA VAL A 51 -3.33 4.11 -2.77
C VAL A 51 -2.89 5.03 -3.92
N SER A 52 -3.60 5.04 -5.04
CA SER A 52 -3.27 5.97 -6.14
C SER A 52 -3.51 7.42 -5.73
N SER A 53 -4.62 7.72 -5.06
CA SER A 53 -4.90 9.07 -4.54
C SER A 53 -3.79 9.54 -3.58
N LEU A 54 -3.37 8.69 -2.65
CA LEU A 54 -2.27 8.99 -1.73
C LEU A 54 -0.94 9.26 -2.43
N LEU A 55 -0.60 8.45 -3.44
CA LEU A 55 0.61 8.67 -4.24
C LEU A 55 0.58 10.01 -5.01
N ASP A 56 -0.60 10.58 -5.22
CA ASP A 56 -0.79 11.88 -5.86
C ASP A 56 -0.86 13.04 -4.83
N GLY A 57 -0.68 12.74 -3.54
CA GLY A 57 -0.74 13.70 -2.42
C GLY A 57 -2.17 14.01 -1.95
N ASP A 58 -3.17 13.25 -2.40
CA ASP A 58 -4.54 13.39 -1.93
C ASP A 58 -4.74 12.60 -0.64
N ASN A 59 -4.52 13.30 0.48
CA ASN A 59 -4.71 12.77 1.84
C ASN A 59 -6.20 12.79 2.27
N ALA A 60 -7.14 13.14 1.39
CA ALA A 60 -8.56 13.20 1.70
C ALA A 60 -9.29 11.86 1.56
N ILE A 61 -8.56 10.74 1.40
CA ILE A 61 -9.14 9.40 1.54
C ILE A 61 -9.57 9.18 3.00
N GLY A 62 -10.80 9.62 3.27
CA GLY A 62 -11.31 9.82 4.61
C GLY A 62 -11.34 8.60 5.51
N TRP A 63 -11.50 8.92 6.80
CA TRP A 63 -11.68 8.10 7.98
C TRP A 63 -12.75 6.99 7.84
N TYR A 64 -12.45 5.92 7.09
CA TYR A 64 -13.30 4.72 7.09
C TYR A 64 -13.01 3.87 8.32
N GLY A 65 -13.53 4.31 9.47
CA GLY A 65 -13.56 3.54 10.71
C GLY A 65 -12.17 3.13 11.16
N ASN A 66 -11.50 4.01 11.90
CA ASN A 66 -10.25 3.65 12.55
C ASN A 66 -10.53 2.46 13.49
N ASP A 67 -10.09 1.27 13.09
CA ASP A 67 -10.06 0.10 13.94
C ASP A 67 -8.63 -0.03 14.49
N PRO A 68 -8.34 0.52 15.67
CA PRO A 68 -7.01 0.43 16.26
C PRO A 68 -6.58 -1.01 16.54
N ASP A 69 -7.53 -1.96 16.65
CA ASP A 69 -7.20 -3.39 16.79
C ASP A 69 -6.71 -4.00 15.47
N ALA A 70 -6.96 -3.35 14.33
CA ALA A 70 -6.47 -3.77 13.02
C ALA A 70 -5.06 -3.23 12.71
N TRP A 71 -4.50 -2.34 13.54
CA TRP A 71 -3.13 -1.87 13.37
C TRP A 71 -2.12 -2.99 13.66
N LEU A 72 -1.18 -3.20 12.75
CA LEU A 72 -0.22 -4.30 12.82
C LEU A 72 1.20 -3.78 12.76
N ASP A 73 2.05 -4.33 13.64
CA ASP A 73 3.48 -4.33 13.41
C ASP A 73 3.80 -5.33 12.29
N VAL A 74 3.92 -4.83 11.07
CA VAL A 74 4.07 -5.66 9.86
C VAL A 74 5.34 -6.51 9.86
N GLU A 75 6.39 -6.08 10.57
CA GLU A 75 7.65 -6.82 10.66
C GLU A 75 7.56 -7.99 11.65
N LYS A 76 6.66 -7.89 12.63
CA LYS A 76 6.46 -8.92 13.66
C LYS A 76 5.25 -9.80 13.41
N THR A 77 4.38 -9.44 12.48
CA THR A 77 3.17 -10.20 12.18
C THR A 77 3.48 -11.37 11.25
N PRO A 78 3.29 -12.62 11.68
CA PRO A 78 3.56 -13.78 10.84
C PRO A 78 2.48 -13.96 9.77
N ALA A 79 2.82 -14.69 8.70
CA ALA A 79 1.88 -15.13 7.67
C ALA A 79 1.13 -14.01 6.91
N ILE A 80 1.66 -12.79 6.91
CA ILE A 80 1.24 -11.71 6.02
C ILE A 80 2.35 -11.41 5.00
N ARG A 81 2.00 -10.67 3.96
CA ARG A 81 2.96 -10.03 3.05
C ARG A 81 2.67 -8.54 3.06
N TYR A 82 3.68 -7.71 2.87
CA TYR A 82 3.47 -6.26 2.86
C TYR A 82 4.46 -5.57 1.93
N ILE A 83 4.11 -4.36 1.53
CA ILE A 83 4.99 -3.43 0.84
C ILE A 83 4.81 -2.04 1.42
N SER A 84 5.93 -1.39 1.73
CA SER A 84 5.92 0.00 2.16
C SER A 84 5.72 0.93 0.97
N MET A 85 5.10 2.09 1.20
CA MET A 85 4.85 3.07 0.15
C MET A 85 6.14 3.61 -0.48
N GLN A 86 7.23 3.68 0.27
CA GLN A 86 8.54 4.10 -0.27
C GLN A 86 9.05 3.09 -1.32
N ASN A 87 8.79 1.80 -1.12
CA ASN A 87 9.21 0.73 -2.03
C ASN A 87 8.20 0.48 -3.16
N LEU A 88 6.94 0.86 -2.97
CA LEU A 88 5.84 0.56 -3.88
C LEU A 88 6.06 1.09 -5.32
N PRO A 89 6.47 2.35 -5.57
CA PRO A 89 6.70 2.83 -6.94
C PRO A 89 7.75 2.02 -7.70
N GLY A 90 8.87 1.68 -7.04
CA GLY A 90 9.94 0.87 -7.63
C GLY A 90 9.46 -0.55 -7.93
N TYR A 91 8.76 -1.18 -6.98
CA TYR A 91 8.20 -2.50 -7.14
C TYR A 91 7.14 -2.56 -8.25
N LEU A 92 6.25 -1.56 -8.32
CA LEU A 92 5.19 -1.49 -9.33
C LEU A 92 5.78 -1.41 -10.75
N LYS A 93 6.87 -0.65 -10.93
CA LYS A 93 7.60 -0.58 -12.19
C LYS A 93 8.22 -1.92 -12.57
N ALA A 94 8.90 -2.60 -11.63
CA ALA A 94 9.46 -3.93 -11.84
C ALA A 94 8.36 -4.96 -12.18
N PHE A 95 7.21 -4.90 -11.49
CA PHE A 95 6.06 -5.76 -11.73
C PHE A 95 5.50 -5.60 -13.15
N ARG A 96 5.44 -4.35 -13.65
CA ARG A 96 4.99 -4.04 -15.01
C ARG A 96 5.97 -4.46 -16.09
N ASN A 97 7.27 -4.34 -15.82
CA ASN A 97 8.32 -4.82 -16.73
C ASN A 97 8.45 -6.35 -16.77
N GLY A 98 7.72 -7.09 -15.91
CA GLY A 98 7.81 -8.55 -15.83
C GLY A 98 9.05 -9.04 -15.08
N GLU A 99 9.69 -8.17 -14.29
CA GLU A 99 10.88 -8.48 -13.48
C GLU A 99 10.52 -9.17 -12.15
N ILE A 100 9.23 -9.21 -11.81
CA ILE A 100 8.70 -9.87 -10.61
C ILE A 100 8.13 -11.23 -10.98
N ASP A 101 8.54 -12.27 -10.25
CA ASP A 101 7.95 -13.61 -10.36
C ASP A 101 6.54 -13.62 -9.79
N ARG A 102 5.54 -13.62 -10.68
CA ARG A 102 4.13 -13.63 -10.31
C ARG A 102 3.68 -14.95 -9.67
N ALA A 103 4.38 -16.06 -9.91
CA ALA A 103 4.03 -17.34 -9.30
C ALA A 103 4.32 -17.39 -7.80
N ALA A 104 5.18 -16.47 -7.31
CA ALA A 104 5.51 -16.32 -5.91
C ALA A 104 4.56 -15.37 -5.15
N LEU A 105 3.60 -14.75 -5.84
CA LEU A 105 2.64 -13.81 -5.27
C LEU A 105 1.28 -14.46 -5.05
N TRP A 106 0.53 -13.93 -4.09
CA TRP A 106 -0.88 -14.27 -3.95
C TRP A 106 -1.74 -13.58 -5.03
N GLU A 107 -2.92 -14.15 -5.30
CA GLU A 107 -3.83 -13.62 -6.33
C GLU A 107 -4.28 -12.19 -6.04
N ASN A 108 -4.52 -11.86 -4.75
CA ASN A 108 -4.88 -10.51 -4.32
C ASN A 108 -3.72 -9.51 -4.49
N GLU A 109 -2.46 -9.91 -4.26
CA GLU A 109 -1.28 -9.09 -4.56
C GLU A 109 -1.21 -8.75 -6.04
N ILE A 110 -1.32 -9.78 -6.90
CA ILE A 110 -1.27 -9.62 -8.36
C ILE A 110 -2.37 -8.66 -8.82
N ALA A 111 -3.60 -8.88 -8.36
CA ALA A 111 -4.75 -8.06 -8.71
C ALA A 111 -4.58 -6.60 -8.25
N PHE A 112 -4.03 -6.38 -7.06
CA PHE A 112 -3.72 -5.04 -6.56
C PHE A 112 -2.67 -4.34 -7.44
N TYR A 113 -1.53 -4.98 -7.72
CA TYR A 113 -0.48 -4.37 -8.54
C TYR A 113 -0.93 -4.11 -9.97
N GLN A 114 -1.75 -4.99 -10.55
CA GLN A 114 -2.37 -4.76 -11.86
C GLN A 114 -3.29 -3.55 -11.84
N ALA A 115 -4.23 -3.50 -10.89
CA ALA A 115 -5.17 -2.39 -10.77
C ALA A 115 -4.46 -1.05 -10.51
N LEU A 116 -3.42 -1.04 -9.66
CA LEU A 116 -2.65 0.16 -9.37
C LEU A 116 -1.87 0.63 -10.59
N ALA A 117 -1.24 -0.29 -11.33
CA ALA A 117 -0.52 0.08 -12.54
C ALA A 117 -1.44 0.65 -13.63
N GLU A 118 -2.62 0.05 -13.82
CA GLU A 118 -3.63 0.55 -14.76
C GLU A 118 -4.07 1.97 -14.41
N LYS A 119 -4.32 2.25 -13.13
CA LYS A 119 -4.67 3.59 -12.65
C LYS A 119 -3.56 4.62 -12.87
N ARG A 120 -2.30 4.17 -12.78
CA ARG A 120 -1.11 5.02 -12.95
C ARG A 120 -0.60 5.09 -14.39
N GLY A 121 -1.27 4.43 -15.34
CA GLY A 121 -0.88 4.42 -16.76
C GLY A 121 0.47 3.76 -17.03
N LEU A 122 0.85 2.77 -16.21
CA LEU A 122 2.08 1.97 -16.36
C LEU A 122 1.83 0.67 -17.12
#